data_AF-A0A9P5QF18-F1
#
_entry.id   AF-A0A9P5QF18-F1
#
_cell.length_a   1.000
_cell.length_b   1.000
_cell.length_c   1.000
_cell.angle_alpha   90.00
_cell.angle_beta   90.00
_cell.angle_gamma   90.00
#
_symmetry.space_group_name_H-M   'P 1'
#
loop_
_entity.id
_entity.type
_entity.pdbx_description
1 polymer ?
#
loop_
_entity_poly.entity_id
_entity_poly.type
_entity_poly.pdbx_seq_one_letter_code
_entity_poly.pdbx_strand_id
1 'polypeptide(L)' 'YLGPAVLMQAYRWMIDSRDQFGPERRQALQNPFSLYRCHTIMNCAKTCPKGLNPGLAIAEIKKEMALE' A
#
# COMPACT_ATOMS: atom_id res chain seq x y z
N TYR A 1 -4.00 11.12 -3.57
CA TYR A 1 -3.86 9.68 -3.85
C TYR A 1 -2.42 9.43 -4.19
N LEU A 2 -1.75 8.56 -3.42
CA LEU A 2 -0.32 8.30 -3.60
C LEU A 2 -0.01 7.45 -4.84
N GLY A 3 -1.00 6.70 -5.35
CA GLY A 3 -0.80 5.85 -6.52
C GLY A 3 -0.32 4.44 -6.17
N PRO A 4 -0.51 3.47 -7.08
CA PRO A 4 -0.25 2.07 -6.79
C PRO A 4 1.24 1.74 -6.63
N ALA A 5 2.11 2.41 -7.38
CA ALA A 5 3.56 2.18 -7.29
C ALA A 5 4.12 2.61 -5.93
N VAL A 6 3.73 3.80 -5.45
CA VAL A 6 4.15 4.33 -4.14
C VAL A 6 3.61 3.47 -3.02
N LEU A 7 2.33 3.09 -3.08
CA LEU A 7 1.73 2.23 -2.05
C LEU A 7 2.36 0.84 -2.01
N MET A 8 2.75 0.27 -3.15
CA MET A 8 3.50 -1.00 -3.17
C MET A 8 4.89 -0.86 -2.53
N GLN A 9 5.57 0.27 -2.72
CA GLN A 9 6.86 0.55 -2.06
C GLN A 9 6.69 0.85 -0.55
N ALA A 10 5.59 1.50 -0.16
CA ALA A 10 5.25 1.66 1.25
C ALA A 10 5.04 0.30 1.90
N TYR A 11 4.27 -0.58 1.26
CA TYR A 11 4.05 -1.94 1.72
C TYR A 11 5.36 -2.72 1.86
N ARG A 12 6.28 -2.62 0.89
CA ARG A 12 7.62 -3.23 0.97
C ARG A 12 8.32 -2.89 2.28
N TRP A 13 8.30 -1.64 2.72
CA TRP A 13 8.92 -1.24 3.99
C TRP A 13 8.10 -1.66 5.20
N MET A 14 6.77 -1.62 5.13
CA MET A 14 5.88 -2.01 6.23
C MET A 14 6.07 -3.48 6.65
N ILE A 15 6.32 -4.38 5.69
CA ILE A 15 6.50 -5.82 5.96
C ILE A 15 7.97 -6.23 6.15
N ASP A 16 8.91 -5.31 5.98
CA ASP A 16 10.34 -5.62 6.15
C ASP A 16 10.67 -5.69 7.64
N SER A 17 10.98 -6.88 8.14
CA SER A 17 11.28 -7.12 9.57
C SER A 17 12.49 -6.34 10.10
N ARG A 18 13.27 -5.72 9.21
CA ARG A 18 14.42 -4.88 9.55
C ARG A 18 14.04 -3.41 9.74
N ASP A 19 12.86 -2.99 9.28
CA ASP A 19 12.39 -1.61 9.39
C ASP A 19 11.91 -1.31 10.82
N GLN A 20 12.43 -0.23 11.40
CA GLN A 20 12.09 0.20 12.76
C GLN A 20 11.07 1.37 12.78
N PHE A 21 10.60 1.82 11.60
CA PHE A 21 9.75 3.00 11.42
C PHE A 21 8.32 2.64 10.97
N GLY A 22 7.88 1.42 11.29
CA GLY A 22 6.54 0.93 10.94
C GLY A 22 5.39 1.84 11.38
N PRO A 23 5.36 2.30 12.65
CA PRO A 23 4.31 3.20 13.14
C PRO A 23 4.22 4.52 12.36
N GLU A 24 5.35 5.17 12.10
CA GLU A 24 5.42 6.46 11.39
C GLU A 24 4.94 6.33 9.94
N ARG A 25 5.31 5.23 9.27
CA ARG A 25 4.85 4.92 7.92
C ARG A 25 3.33 4.72 7.87
N ARG A 26 2.76 4.00 8.84
CA ARG A 26 1.30 3.81 8.92
C ARG A 26 0.58 5.12 9.18
N GLN A 27 1.08 5.94 10.10
CA GLN A 27 0.53 7.26 10.39
C GLN A 27 0.53 8.17 9.15
N ALA A 28 1.58 8.13 8.32
CA ALA A 28 1.63 8.88 7.06
C ALA A 28 0.52 8.47 6.06
N LEU A 29 -0.01 7.25 6.15
CA LEU A 29 -1.09 6.73 5.31
C LEU A 29 -2.49 6.98 5.88
N GLN A 30 -2.61 7.34 7.17
CA GLN A 30 -3.87 7.63 7.87
C GLN A 30 -4.45 9.00 7.48
N ASN A 31 -4.82 9.15 6.22
CA ASN A 31 -5.57 10.30 5.74
C ASN A 31 -6.49 9.93 4.56
N PRO A 32 -7.55 10.71 4.30
CA PRO A 32 -8.56 10.35 3.29
C PRO A 32 -8.00 10.25 1.86
N PHE A 33 -6.90 10.96 1.58
CA PHE A 33 -6.42 11.13 0.22
C PHE A 33 -5.33 10.14 -0.19
N SER A 34 -4.61 9.52 0.75
CA SER A 34 -3.42 8.72 0.45
C SER A 34 -3.75 7.30 0.02
N LEU A 35 -4.19 6.45 0.95
CA LEU A 35 -4.48 5.04 0.73
C LEU A 35 -5.92 4.80 0.23
N TYR A 36 -6.90 5.45 0.86
CA TYR A 36 -8.32 5.07 0.75
C TYR A 36 -8.97 5.44 -0.59
N ARG A 37 -8.29 6.18 -1.47
CA ARG A 37 -8.77 6.49 -2.84
C ARG A 37 -8.55 5.34 -3.84
N CYS A 38 -7.97 4.22 -3.42
CA CYS A 38 -7.96 3.01 -4.23
C CYS A 38 -9.31 2.30 -4.15
N HIS A 39 -10.04 2.24 -5.27
CA HIS A 39 -11.35 1.58 -5.40
C HIS A 39 -11.28 0.19 -6.03
N THR A 40 -10.16 -0.54 -5.83
CA THR A 40 -10.03 -1.95 -6.26
C THR A 40 -10.36 -2.18 -7.74
N ILE A 41 -10.00 -1.23 -8.61
CA ILE A 41 -10.21 -1.31 -10.07
C ILE A 41 -9.25 -2.31 -10.74
N MET A 42 -8.14 -2.65 -10.08
CA MET A 42 -7.14 -3.66 -10.50
C MET A 42 -6.38 -3.40 -11.81
N ASN A 43 -6.58 -2.26 -12.48
CA ASN A 43 -5.77 -1.87 -13.65
C ASN A 43 -4.25 -1.87 -13.38
N CYS A 44 -3.84 -1.54 -12.14
CA CYS A 44 -2.44 -1.50 -11.75
C CYS A 44 -1.75 -2.87 -11.83
N ALA A 45 -2.43 -3.94 -11.40
CA ALA A 45 -1.90 -5.30 -11.48
C ALA A 45 -1.89 -5.80 -12.92
N LYS A 46 -2.98 -5.54 -13.67
CA LYS A 46 -3.11 -5.96 -15.08
C LYS A 46 -2.05 -5.34 -16.00
N THR A 47 -1.72 -4.06 -15.80
CA THR A 47 -0.83 -3.32 -16.70
C THR A 47 0.66 -3.39 -16.30
N CYS A 48 0.99 -3.96 -15.14
CA CYS A 48 2.37 -3.94 -14.65
C CYS A 48 3.29 -4.75 -15.58
N PRO A 49 4.27 -4.12 -16.27
CA PRO A 49 5.14 -4.82 -17.22
C PRO A 49 6.14 -5.75 -16.53
N LYS A 50 6.22 -5.69 -15.19
CA LYS A 50 7.08 -6.54 -14.35
C LYS A 50 6.31 -7.71 -13.72
N GLY A 51 5.02 -7.86 -14.00
CA GLY A 51 4.19 -8.91 -13.40
C GLY A 51 3.99 -8.77 -11.89
N LEU A 52 4.23 -7.58 -11.33
CA LEU A 52 3.99 -7.31 -9.91
C LEU A 52 2.51 -7.05 -9.66
N ASN A 53 2.08 -7.20 -8.40
CA ASN A 53 0.70 -6.98 -7.99
C ASN A 53 0.55 -5.84 -6.97
N PRO A 54 0.56 -4.56 -7.42
CA PRO A 54 0.29 -3.43 -6.54
C PRO A 54 -1.11 -3.46 -5.91
N GLY A 55 -2.10 -4.06 -6.59
CA GLY A 55 -3.47 -4.16 -6.09
C GLY A 55 -3.54 -5.00 -4.81
N LEU A 56 -2.82 -6.12 -4.79
CA LEU A 56 -2.67 -6.97 -3.60
C LEU A 56 -1.96 -6.23 -2.46
N ALA A 57 -0.83 -5.57 -2.74
CA ALA A 57 -0.12 -4.79 -1.73
C ALA A 57 -1.00 -3.72 -1.06
N ILE A 58 -1.81 -3.00 -1.85
CA ILE A 58 -2.75 -2.01 -1.31
C ILE A 58 -3.84 -2.67 -0.45
N ALA A 59 -4.31 -3.87 -0.83
CA ALA A 59 -5.29 -4.61 -0.05
C ALA A 59 -4.72 -5.05 1.31
N GLU A 60 -3.48 -5.53 1.35
CA GLU A 60 -2.80 -5.89 2.61
C GLU A 60 -2.59 -4.68 3.52
N ILE A 61 -2.14 -3.53 2.98
CA ILE A 61 -2.05 -2.29 3.78
C ILE A 61 -3.40 -1.95 4.41
N LYS A 62 -4.49 -1.99 3.63
CA LYS A 62 -5.84 -1.68 4.15
C LYS A 62 -6.28 -2.66 5.23
N LYS A 63 -5.93 -3.93 5.11
CA LYS A 63 -6.24 -4.97 6.08
C LYS A 63 -5.49 -4.73 7.40
N GLU A 64 -4.19 -4.45 7.33
CA GLU A 64 -3.39 -4.11 8.52
C GLU A 64 -3.97 -2.87 9.24
N MET A 65 -4.32 -1.82 8.49
CA MET A 65 -4.89 -0.59 9.05
C MET A 65 -6.32 -0.74 9.60
N ALA A 66 -7.02 -1.83 9.30
CA ALA A 66 -8.36 -2.10 9.83
C ALA A 66 -8.34 -2.97 11.09
N LEU A 67 -7.20 -3.58 11.42
CA LEU A 67 -7.00 -4.48 12.55
C LEU A 67 -6.25 -3.81 13.72
N GLU A 68 -5.77 -2.59 13.53
CA GLU A 68 -5.28 -1.68 14.59
C GLU A 68 -6.45 -0.89 15.22
#